data_AF-A0A3D2P3C4-F1
#
_entry.id   AF-A0A3D2P3C4-F1
#
_cell.length_a   1.000
_cell.length_b   1.000
_cell.length_c   1.000
_cell.angle_alpha   90.00
_cell.angle_beta   90.00
_cell.angle_gamma   90.00
#
_symmetry.space_group_name_H-M   'P 1'
#
loop_
_entity.id
_entity.type
_entity.pdbx_description
1 polymer ?
#
loop_
_entity_poly.entity_id
_entity_poly.type
_entity_poly.pdbx_seq_one_letter_code
_entity_poly.pdbx_strand_id
1 'polypeptide(L)' 'MATDLQPIIILVQPQMGENIGAAARAMKNFGLQKMRLVSPRGGWPNP' A
#
# COMPACT_ATOMS: atom_id res chain seq x y z
N MET A 1 -11.81 16.11 17.61
CA MET A 1 -10.78 15.46 16.76
C MET A 1 -11.53 14.78 15.64
N ALA A 2 -11.30 15.16 14.37
CA ALA A 2 -11.93 14.47 13.26
C ALA A 2 -11.35 13.04 13.22
N THR A 3 -12.21 12.02 13.28
CA THR A 3 -11.82 10.66 12.95
C THR A 3 -11.24 10.67 11.54
N ASP A 4 -10.00 10.25 11.39
CA ASP A 4 -9.37 10.13 10.08
C ASP A 4 -9.98 8.92 9.36
N LEU A 5 -11.04 9.20 8.60
CA LEU A 5 -11.86 8.26 7.85
C LEU A 5 -11.19 7.76 6.56
N GLN A 6 -9.91 8.08 6.30
CA GLN A 6 -9.25 7.55 5.09
C GLN A 6 -9.24 6.02 5.10
N PRO A 7 -9.63 5.38 3.98
CA PRO A 7 -9.61 3.92 3.87
C PRO A 7 -8.16 3.42 3.91
N ILE A 8 -7.99 2.21 4.41
CA ILE A 8 -6.71 1.51 4.41
C ILE A 8 -6.72 0.52 3.25
N ILE A 9 -5.83 0.70 2.29
CA ILE A 9 -5.64 -0.23 1.18
C ILE A 9 -4.75 -1.38 1.67
N ILE A 10 -5.22 -2.62 1.56
CA ILE A 10 -4.50 -3.81 2.03
C ILE A 10 -4.09 -4.65 0.82
N LEU A 11 -2.79 -4.81 0.61
CA LEU A 11 -2.25 -5.71 -0.42
C LEU A 11 -1.89 -7.05 0.23
N VAL A 12 -2.63 -8.10 -0.14
CA VAL A 12 -2.41 -9.46 0.35
C VAL A 12 -1.52 -10.21 -0.63
N GLN A 13 -0.42 -10.75 -0.13
CA GLN A 13 0.58 -11.51 -0.87
C GLN A 13 1.01 -10.85 -2.20
N PRO A 14 1.40 -9.56 -2.20
CA PRO A 14 1.91 -8.93 -3.41
C PRO A 14 3.19 -9.65 -3.89
N GLN A 15 3.28 -9.83 -5.20
CA GLN A 15 4.32 -10.67 -5.82
C GLN A 15 5.61 -9.91 -6.14
N MET A 16 5.51 -8.64 -6.55
CA MET A 16 6.61 -7.81 -7.02
C MET A 16 6.58 -6.45 -6.32
N GLY A 17 7.76 -5.90 -6.01
CA GLY A 17 7.89 -4.58 -5.38
C GLY A 17 7.38 -3.44 -6.28
N GLU A 18 7.55 -3.60 -7.59
CA GLU A 18 7.07 -2.69 -8.62
C GLU A 18 5.54 -2.53 -8.56
N ASN A 19 4.81 -3.62 -8.29
CA ASN A 19 3.35 -3.58 -8.15
C ASN A 19 2.92 -2.83 -6.88
N ILE A 20 3.68 -2.96 -5.79
CA ILE A 20 3.46 -2.19 -4.54
C ILE A 20 3.67 -0.69 -4.83
N GLY A 21 4.76 -0.34 -5.52
CA GLY A 21 5.05 1.04 -5.93
C GLY A 21 3.99 1.62 -6.88
N ALA A 22 3.52 0.85 -7.85
CA ALA A 22 2.45 1.25 -8.76
C ALA A 22 1.13 1.52 -8.02
N ALA A 23 0.75 0.62 -7.10
CA ALA A 23 -0.43 0.80 -6.25
C ALA A 23 -0.31 2.04 -5.36
N ALA A 24 0.84 2.25 -4.72
CA ALA A 24 1.09 3.43 -3.89
C ALA A 24 1.03 4.74 -4.70
N ARG A 25 1.55 4.74 -5.94
CA ARG A 25 1.44 5.89 -6.85
C ARG A 25 -0.01 6.19 -7.21
N ALA A 26 -0.78 5.17 -7.58
CA ALA A 26 -2.21 5.34 -7.87
C ALA A 26 -2.96 5.90 -6.65
N MET A 27 -2.73 5.34 -5.46
CA MET A 27 -3.30 5.85 -4.21
C MET A 27 -3.00 7.35 -4.01
N LYS A 28 -1.73 7.75 -4.15
CA LYS A 28 -1.32 9.14 -3.98
C LYS A 28 -2.00 10.08 -4.99
N ASN A 29 -2.18 9.65 -6.24
CA ASN A 29 -2.89 10.44 -7.25
C ASN A 29 -4.35 10.73 -6.88
N PHE A 30 -4.96 9.91 -6.02
CA PHE A 30 -6.33 10.08 -5.52
C PHE A 30 -6.41 10.47 -4.04
N GLY A 31 -5.32 10.98 -3.46
CA GLY A 31 -5.30 11.48 -2.08
C GLY A 31 -5.34 10.41 -0.99
N LEU A 32 -5.17 9.13 -1.34
CA LEU A 32 -5.14 8.01 -0.41
C LEU A 32 -3.71 7.81 0.13
N GLN A 33 -3.57 7.63 1.44
CA GLN A 33 -2.24 7.59 2.08
C GLN A 33 -1.98 6.35 2.91
N LYS A 34 -3.00 5.56 3.26
CA LYS A 34 -2.87 4.43 4.18
C LYS A 34 -2.79 3.10 3.43
N MET A 35 -1.62 2.46 3.45
CA MET A 35 -1.41 1.11 2.90
C MET A 35 -0.92 0.13 3.97
N ARG A 36 -1.37 -1.12 3.90
CA ARG A 36 -0.79 -2.26 4.65
C ARG A 36 -0.44 -3.39 3.70
N LEU A 37 0.64 -4.11 4.00
CA LEU A 37 1.08 -5.30 3.27
C LEU A 37 0.90 -6.54 4.16
N VAL A 38 0.39 -7.61 3.58
CA VAL A 38 0.25 -8.91 4.27
C VAL A 38 1.05 -9.94 3.48
N SER A 39 2.05 -10.56 4.12
CA SER A 39 2.87 -11.65 3.54
C SER A 39 3.42 -11.36 2.13
N PRO A 40 4.11 -10.22 1.87
CA PRO A 40 4.73 -9.93 0.58
C PRO A 40 5.77 -10.98 0.21
N ARG A 41 5.76 -11.47 -1.04
CA ARG A 41 6.61 -12.61 -1.47
C ARG A 41 8.11 -12.29 -1.43
N GLY A 42 8.49 -11.05 -1.77
CA GLY A 42 9.88 -10.58 -1.79
C GLY A 42 10.38 -10.01 -0.46
N GLY A 43 9.58 -10.10 0.61
CA GLY A 43 9.83 -9.32 1.83
C GLY A 43 9.53 -7.83 1.63
N TRP A 44 9.48 -7.09 2.75
CA TRP A 44 9.33 -5.63 2.73
C TRP A 44 9.88 -5.02 4.04
N PRO A 45 10.58 -3.88 4.02
CA PRO A 45 10.96 -3.10 2.84
C PRO A 45 11.98 -3.85 1.96
N ASN A 46 11.89 -3.65 0.65
CA ASN A 46 12.91 -4.17 -0.28
C ASN A 46 14.20 -3.34 -0.10
N PRO A 47 15.40 -3.95 -0.05
CA PRO A 47 16.67 -3.22 0.07
C PRO A 47 16.89 -2.17 -1.01
#